data_AF-A0A9Q3FIL7-F1
#
_entry.id   AF-A0A9Q3FIL7-F1
#
_cell.length_a   1.000
_cell.length_b   1.000
_cell.length_c   1.000
_cell.angle_alpha   90.00
_cell.angle_beta   90.00
_cell.angle_gamma   90.00
#
_symmetry.space_group_name_H-M   'P 1'
#
loop_
_entity.id
_entity.type
_entity.pdbx_description
1 polymer ?
#
loop_
_entity_poly.entity_id
_entity_poly.type
_entity_poly.pdbx_seq_one_letter_code
_entity_poly.pdbx_strand_id
1 'polypeptide(L)'
;MFLDAIKNGATKNSYLLWNKINEQYASKKPVNRGRVWMKWVSLTFKGDLQEYIDNSKREMLELEAVNLIIQPEILTFTLLGKLSSNAKIQQFAEVLTLNEELIEQPDLVLSKLQDYCDNSKSQIEIPSSHSPSVLVSESVHPYRIMHSCANGKHNPNCTTHSKKECFAENPHLRPRRANKKRTNRD
;
A
#
# COMPACT_ATOMS: atom_id res chain seq x y z
N MET A 1 -33.21 14.54 27.36
CA MET A 1 -34.19 14.70 26.24
C MET A 1 -34.34 13.47 25.35
N PHE A 2 -33.33 13.00 24.58
CA PHE A 2 -33.48 11.77 23.75
C PHE A 2 -33.51 10.48 24.59
N LEU A 3 -32.66 10.40 25.62
CA LEU A 3 -32.60 9.26 26.53
C LEU A 3 -33.84 9.13 27.44
N ASP A 4 -34.49 10.24 27.78
CA ASP A 4 -35.74 10.22 28.57
C ASP A 4 -36.92 9.66 27.78
N ALA A 5 -36.95 9.88 26.46
CA ALA A 5 -37.97 9.31 25.58
C ALA A 5 -37.83 7.79 25.45
N ILE A 6 -36.60 7.27 25.50
CA ILE A 6 -36.32 5.83 25.49
C ILE A 6 -36.74 5.20 26.83
N LYS A 7 -36.39 5.83 27.97
CA LYS A 7 -36.73 5.30 29.30
C LYS A 7 -38.24 5.28 29.58
N ASN A 8 -39.00 6.26 29.09
CA ASN A 8 -40.42 6.42 29.44
C ASN A 8 -41.39 5.94 28.34
N GLY A 9 -40.93 5.73 27.10
CA GLY A 9 -41.78 5.42 25.94
C GLY A 9 -41.54 4.06 25.28
N ALA A 10 -40.51 3.31 25.67
CA ALA A 10 -40.09 2.07 25.00
C ALA A 10 -41.12 0.93 25.02
N THR A 11 -42.19 1.01 25.83
CA THR A 11 -43.15 -0.08 25.97
C THR A 11 -44.41 0.04 25.09
N LYS A 12 -44.70 1.18 24.45
CA LYS A 12 -46.01 1.37 23.78
C LYS A 12 -46.01 1.32 22.25
N ASN A 13 -44.90 1.60 21.57
CA ASN A 13 -44.81 1.40 20.11
C ASN A 13 -43.36 1.40 19.60
N SER A 14 -42.74 0.23 19.52
CA SER A 14 -41.36 0.05 19.03
C SER A 14 -41.15 0.57 17.61
N TYR A 15 -42.18 0.51 16.76
CA TYR A 15 -42.15 1.03 15.40
C TYR A 15 -42.00 2.57 15.36
N LEU A 16 -42.74 3.31 16.21
CA LEU A 16 -42.60 4.77 16.29
C LEU A 16 -41.24 5.19 16.86
N LEU A 17 -40.69 4.41 17.80
CA LEU A 17 -39.34 4.65 18.31
C LEU A 17 -38.30 4.42 17.20
N TRP A 18 -38.42 3.33 16.45
CA TRP A 18 -37.55 3.03 15.31
C TRP A 18 -37.60 4.14 14.26
N ASN A 19 -38.80 4.61 13.88
CA ASN A 19 -38.95 5.71 12.92
C ASN A 19 -38.30 7.00 13.43
N LYS A 20 -38.45 7.35 14.72
CA LYS A 20 -37.79 8.54 15.27
C LYS A 20 -36.27 8.42 15.30
N ILE A 21 -35.73 7.24 15.61
CA ILE A 21 -34.29 6.99 15.54
C ILE A 21 -33.82 7.13 14.09
N ASN A 22 -34.53 6.52 13.15
CA ASN A 22 -34.23 6.60 11.72
C ASN A 22 -34.29 8.05 11.21
N GLU A 23 -35.31 8.82 11.60
CA GLU A 23 -35.51 10.23 11.26
C GLU A 23 -34.48 11.20 11.86
N GLN A 24 -33.70 10.75 12.84
CA GLN A 24 -32.67 11.57 13.49
C GLN A 24 -31.28 11.14 13.06
N TYR A 25 -30.99 9.84 13.11
CA TYR A 25 -29.66 9.28 12.91
C TYR A 25 -29.39 8.75 11.50
N ALA A 26 -30.42 8.25 10.82
CA ALA A 26 -30.31 7.81 9.41
C ALA A 26 -30.92 8.82 8.44
N SER A 27 -31.32 10.00 8.94
CA SER A 27 -31.93 11.02 8.10
C SER A 27 -30.90 11.76 7.26
N LYS A 28 -31.30 12.15 6.05
CA LYS A 28 -30.50 12.95 5.12
C LYS A 28 -30.52 14.45 5.45
N LYS A 29 -30.90 14.80 6.69
CA LYS A 29 -30.99 16.20 7.15
C LYS A 29 -29.60 16.84 7.16
N PRO A 30 -29.48 18.16 6.93
CA PRO A 30 -28.20 18.86 6.91
C PRO A 30 -27.34 18.65 8.16
N VAL A 31 -27.97 18.61 9.35
CA VAL A 31 -27.27 18.38 10.63
C VAL A 31 -26.58 17.02 10.67
N ASN A 32 -27.27 15.96 10.20
CA ASN A 32 -26.71 14.61 10.20
C ASN A 32 -25.59 14.48 9.16
N ARG A 33 -25.80 15.03 7.96
CA ARG A 33 -24.75 15.14 6.93
C ARG A 33 -23.51 15.85 7.46
N GLY A 34 -23.69 16.98 8.14
CA GLY A 34 -22.60 17.73 8.78
C GLY A 34 -21.85 16.88 9.81
N ARG A 35 -22.56 16.11 10.65
CA ARG A 35 -21.92 15.21 11.63
C ARG A 35 -21.10 14.11 10.96
N VAL A 36 -21.64 13.44 9.95
CA VAL A 36 -20.92 12.39 9.21
C VAL A 36 -19.68 12.98 8.53
N TRP A 37 -19.82 14.15 7.89
CA TRP A 37 -18.70 14.86 7.28
C TRP A 37 -17.61 15.22 8.29
N MET A 38 -17.98 15.77 9.45
CA MET A 38 -17.00 16.10 10.50
C MET A 38 -16.27 14.86 11.01
N LYS A 39 -16.97 13.73 11.13
CA LYS A 39 -16.37 12.44 11.50
C LYS A 39 -15.35 11.98 10.46
N TRP A 40 -15.69 12.02 9.18
CA TRP A 40 -14.77 11.74 8.06
C TRP A 40 -13.52 12.63 8.08
N VAL A 41 -13.70 13.95 8.18
CA VAL A 41 -12.58 14.90 8.20
C VAL A 41 -11.68 14.67 9.42
N SER A 42 -12.26 14.32 10.58
CA SER A 42 -11.52 14.03 11.81
C SER A 42 -10.80 12.67 11.82
N LEU A 43 -11.07 11.79 10.86
CA LEU A 43 -10.37 10.50 10.76
C LEU A 43 -8.87 10.75 10.52
N THR A 44 -8.01 10.16 11.35
CA THR A 44 -6.55 10.33 11.26
C THR A 44 -5.85 8.99 11.35
N PHE A 45 -4.77 8.81 10.60
CA PHE A 45 -3.92 7.64 10.73
C PHE A 45 -3.11 7.67 12.03
N LYS A 46 -3.21 6.61 12.84
CA LYS A 46 -2.59 6.49 14.17
C LYS A 46 -1.47 5.45 14.26
N GLY A 47 -0.99 4.96 13.12
CA GLY A 47 0.10 3.98 13.04
C GLY A 47 -0.34 2.56 12.68
N ASP A 48 -1.61 2.19 12.91
CA ASP A 48 -2.17 0.91 12.46
C ASP A 48 -2.88 1.10 11.10
N LEU A 49 -2.30 0.51 10.05
CA LEU A 49 -2.81 0.63 8.68
C LEU A 49 -4.10 -0.18 8.49
N GLN A 50 -4.23 -1.33 9.16
CA GLN A 50 -5.44 -2.14 9.07
C GLN A 50 -6.63 -1.40 9.69
N GLU A 51 -6.44 -0.88 10.92
CA GLU A 51 -7.48 -0.12 11.60
C GLU A 51 -7.89 1.11 10.77
N TYR A 52 -6.93 1.77 10.14
CA TYR A 52 -7.19 2.91 9.26
C TYR A 52 -8.00 2.55 8.01
N ILE A 53 -7.68 1.44 7.35
CA ILE A 53 -8.45 0.95 6.18
C ILE A 53 -9.88 0.63 6.60
N ASP A 54 -10.07 -0.09 7.70
CA ASP A 54 -11.38 -0.51 8.17
C ASP A 54 -12.24 0.70 8.59
N ASN A 55 -11.64 1.67 9.28
CA ASN A 55 -12.30 2.91 9.64
C ASN A 55 -12.65 3.74 8.39
N SER A 56 -11.73 3.85 7.42
CA SER A 56 -11.96 4.55 6.16
C SER A 56 -13.16 3.97 5.39
N LYS A 57 -13.21 2.65 5.22
CA LYS A 57 -14.34 1.95 4.57
C LYS A 57 -15.66 2.24 5.29
N ARG A 58 -15.65 2.17 6.63
CA ARG A 58 -16.85 2.44 7.44
C ARG A 58 -17.36 3.87 7.25
N GLU A 59 -16.48 4.85 7.32
CA GLU A 59 -16.89 6.25 7.16
C GLU A 59 -17.33 6.57 5.72
N MET A 60 -16.75 5.94 4.70
CA MET A 60 -17.23 6.07 3.30
C MET A 60 -18.66 5.55 3.13
N LEU A 61 -18.98 4.41 3.74
CA LEU A 61 -20.37 3.88 3.74
C LEU A 61 -21.34 4.82 4.45
N GLU A 62 -20.91 5.47 5.54
CA GLU A 62 -21.72 6.47 6.25
C GLU A 62 -21.96 7.73 5.38
N LEU A 63 -20.95 8.18 4.64
CA LEU A 63 -21.09 9.29 3.68
C LEU A 63 -22.13 8.96 2.60
N GLU A 64 -22.08 7.76 2.05
CA GLU A 64 -23.04 7.27 1.06
C GLU A 64 -24.46 7.16 1.68
N ALA A 65 -24.58 6.62 2.89
CA ALA A 65 -25.86 6.45 3.58
C ALA A 65 -26.62 7.77 3.77
N VAL A 66 -25.90 8.89 3.93
CA VAL A 66 -26.49 10.24 4.04
C VAL A 66 -26.53 11.02 2.72
N ASN A 67 -26.24 10.37 1.59
CA ASN A 67 -26.15 10.96 0.25
C ASN A 67 -25.20 12.18 0.18
N LEU A 68 -24.03 12.10 0.81
CA LEU A 68 -22.97 13.08 0.60
C LEU A 68 -22.21 12.76 -0.70
N ILE A 69 -22.56 13.49 -1.76
CA ILE A 69 -21.87 13.39 -3.06
C ILE A 69 -20.52 14.10 -2.94
N ILE A 70 -19.44 13.34 -3.01
CA ILE A 70 -18.06 13.83 -3.03
C ILE A 70 -17.41 13.24 -4.27
N GLN A 71 -16.59 14.04 -4.95
CA GLN A 71 -15.81 13.58 -6.09
C GLN A 71 -14.84 12.47 -5.65
N PRO A 72 -14.78 11.32 -6.34
CA PRO A 72 -13.92 10.19 -5.98
C PRO A 72 -12.45 10.59 -5.80
N GLU A 73 -11.94 11.48 -6.65
CA GLU A 73 -10.56 11.94 -6.63
C GLU A 73 -10.25 12.69 -5.32
N ILE A 74 -11.19 13.52 -4.87
CA ILE A 74 -11.09 14.24 -3.59
C ILE A 74 -11.09 13.27 -2.41
N LEU A 75 -11.90 12.20 -2.47
CA LEU A 75 -11.86 11.14 -1.45
C LEU A 75 -10.51 10.43 -1.44
N THR A 76 -9.97 10.07 -2.62
CA THR A 76 -8.67 9.41 -2.74
C THR A 76 -7.54 10.29 -2.21
N PHE A 77 -7.46 11.56 -2.61
CA PHE A 77 -6.44 12.48 -2.09
C PHE A 77 -6.56 12.68 -0.58
N THR A 78 -7.78 12.75 -0.06
CA THR A 78 -8.04 12.88 1.38
C THR A 78 -7.59 11.62 2.13
N LEU A 79 -7.85 10.44 1.59
CA LEU A 79 -7.42 9.15 2.15
C LEU A 79 -5.91 9.03 2.21
N LEU A 80 -5.22 9.35 1.11
CA LEU A 80 -3.76 9.24 1.01
C LEU A 80 -3.05 10.31 1.84
N GLY A 81 -3.56 11.56 1.83
CA GLY A 81 -2.95 12.66 2.59
C GLY A 81 -2.95 12.46 4.11
N LYS A 82 -3.93 11.69 4.64
CA LYS A 82 -4.01 11.32 6.05
C LYS A 82 -2.93 10.33 6.50
N LEU A 83 -2.21 9.67 5.58
CA LEU A 83 -1.16 8.67 5.89
C LEU A 83 0.24 9.28 6.13
N SER A 84 0.35 10.61 6.16
CA SER A 84 1.62 11.34 6.27
C SER A 84 2.43 11.12 7.55
N SER A 85 1.88 10.47 8.58
CA SER A 85 2.61 10.24 9.85
C SER A 85 3.62 9.09 9.80
N ASN A 86 3.66 8.29 8.72
CA ASN A 86 4.66 7.22 8.54
C ASN A 86 5.33 7.32 7.17
N ALA A 87 6.65 7.53 7.16
CA ALA A 87 7.43 7.76 5.94
C ALA A 87 7.32 6.63 4.90
N LYS A 88 7.29 5.36 5.32
CA LYS A 88 7.19 4.22 4.38
C LYS A 88 5.81 4.15 3.72
N ILE A 89 4.77 4.34 4.52
CA ILE A 89 3.39 4.33 4.04
C ILE A 89 3.13 5.56 3.17
N GLN A 90 3.68 6.72 3.55
CA GLN A 90 3.61 7.95 2.75
C GLN A 90 4.27 7.75 1.38
N GLN A 91 5.46 7.17 1.31
CA GLN A 91 6.12 6.89 0.03
C GLN A 91 5.26 5.98 -0.86
N PHE A 92 4.65 4.96 -0.28
CA PHE A 92 3.74 4.08 -1.01
C PHE A 92 2.48 4.84 -1.49
N ALA A 93 1.90 5.68 -0.62
CA ALA A 93 0.76 6.53 -0.96
C ALA A 93 1.07 7.50 -2.12
N GLU A 94 2.26 8.10 -2.13
CA GLU A 94 2.73 8.97 -3.23
C GLU A 94 2.81 8.19 -4.56
N VAL A 95 3.29 6.94 -4.54
CA VAL A 95 3.29 6.09 -5.75
C VAL A 95 1.87 5.83 -6.25
N LEU A 96 0.90 5.61 -5.35
CA LEU A 96 -0.49 5.41 -5.75
C LEU A 96 -1.09 6.66 -6.42
N THR A 97 -0.69 7.87 -6.01
CA THR A 97 -1.15 9.12 -6.63
C THR A 97 -0.64 9.34 -8.06
N LEU A 98 0.35 8.57 -8.53
CA LEU A 98 0.85 8.67 -9.90
C LEU A 98 0.00 7.87 -10.89
N ASN A 99 -0.95 7.06 -10.40
CA ASN A 99 -1.83 6.26 -11.25
C ASN A 99 -3.22 6.90 -11.29
N GLU A 100 -3.59 7.47 -12.45
CA GLU A 100 -4.87 8.14 -12.67
C GLU A 100 -6.07 7.20 -12.44
N GLU A 101 -5.99 5.94 -12.85
CA GLU A 101 -7.07 4.96 -12.66
C GLU A 101 -7.35 4.71 -11.17
N LEU A 102 -6.31 4.71 -10.33
CA LEU A 102 -6.47 4.56 -8.89
C LEU A 102 -7.09 5.80 -8.25
N ILE A 103 -6.78 6.99 -8.75
CA ILE A 103 -7.30 8.24 -8.19
C ILE A 103 -8.83 8.31 -8.31
N GLU A 104 -9.38 7.85 -9.42
CA GLU A 104 -10.83 7.82 -9.66
C GLU A 104 -11.56 6.75 -8.83
N GLN A 105 -10.83 5.83 -8.17
CA GLN A 105 -11.40 4.67 -7.48
C GLN A 105 -10.90 4.53 -6.03
N PRO A 106 -11.51 5.24 -5.07
CA PRO A 106 -11.15 5.17 -3.65
C PRO A 106 -11.13 3.75 -3.06
N ASP A 107 -12.07 2.89 -3.45
CA ASP A 107 -12.15 1.50 -2.97
C ASP A 107 -10.97 0.65 -3.46
N LEU A 108 -10.49 0.93 -4.68
CA LEU A 108 -9.33 0.25 -5.25
C LEU A 108 -8.05 0.69 -4.53
N VAL A 109 -7.94 1.97 -4.18
CA VAL A 109 -6.84 2.51 -3.36
C VAL A 109 -6.81 1.81 -1.99
N LEU A 110 -7.96 1.68 -1.33
CA LEU A 110 -8.04 0.96 -0.05
C LEU A 110 -7.67 -0.53 -0.19
N SER A 111 -8.00 -1.14 -1.32
CA SER A 111 -7.58 -2.52 -1.64
C SER A 111 -6.06 -2.62 -1.84
N LYS A 112 -5.43 -1.65 -2.52
CA LYS A 112 -3.96 -1.60 -2.65
C LYS A 112 -3.24 -1.35 -1.33
N LEU A 113 -3.83 -0.54 -0.44
CA LEU A 113 -3.32 -0.37 0.91
C LEU A 113 -3.46 -1.65 1.75
N GLN A 114 -4.54 -2.42 1.53
CA GLN A 114 -4.72 -3.73 2.14
C GLN A 114 -3.65 -4.72 1.66
N ASP A 115 -3.43 -4.80 0.35
CA ASP A 115 -2.37 -5.63 -0.23
C ASP A 115 -1.00 -5.29 0.38
N TYR A 116 -0.70 -3.99 0.53
CA TYR A 116 0.53 -3.54 1.19
C TYR A 116 0.60 -3.99 2.66
N CYS A 117 -0.50 -3.85 3.40
CA CYS A 117 -0.61 -4.28 4.79
C CYS A 117 -0.31 -5.79 4.94
N ASP A 118 -0.92 -6.62 4.10
CA ASP A 118 -0.80 -8.08 4.18
C ASP A 118 0.59 -8.58 3.74
N ASN A 119 1.16 -7.96 2.71
CA ASN A 119 2.53 -8.23 2.29
C ASN A 119 3.56 -7.82 3.35
N SER A 120 3.32 -6.73 4.06
CA SER A 120 4.22 -6.27 5.13
C SER A 120 4.23 -7.21 6.34
N LYS A 121 3.08 -7.80 6.69
CA LYS A 121 2.96 -8.81 7.75
C LYS A 121 3.65 -10.13 7.37
N SER A 122 3.52 -10.55 6.12
CA SER A 122 4.14 -11.78 5.59
C SER A 122 5.68 -11.75 5.64
N GLN A 123 6.31 -10.57 5.65
CA GLN A 123 7.76 -10.44 5.82
C GLN A 123 8.22 -10.60 7.28
N ILE A 124 7.31 -10.47 8.25
CA ILE A 124 7.62 -10.54 9.69
C ILE A 124 7.49 -11.99 10.22
N GLU A 125 6.77 -12.86 9.52
CA GLU A 125 6.49 -14.25 9.95
C GLU A 125 7.42 -15.33 9.37
N ILE A 126 8.63 -14.98 8.90
CA ILE A 126 9.63 -15.99 8.53
C ILE A 126 10.51 -16.28 9.77
N PRO A 127 10.31 -17.39 10.51
CA PRO A 127 11.38 -17.90 11.37
C PRO A 127 12.54 -18.27 10.46
N SER A 128 13.74 -17.78 10.81
CA SER A 128 15.00 -18.03 10.11
C SER A 128 15.14 -19.52 9.73
N SER A 129 14.83 -19.83 8.47
CA SER A 129 14.98 -21.14 7.87
C SER A 129 15.24 -20.89 6.38
N HIS A 130 16.50 -21.07 6.00
CA HIS A 130 17.04 -20.86 4.68
C HIS A 130 16.17 -21.47 3.57
N SER A 131 15.66 -20.65 2.66
CA SER A 131 15.38 -21.01 1.25
C SER A 131 15.13 -19.73 0.44
N PRO A 132 15.79 -19.52 -0.71
CA PRO A 132 15.52 -18.38 -1.55
C PRO A 132 14.33 -18.69 -2.47
N SER A 133 13.15 -18.17 -2.13
CA SER A 133 12.04 -18.09 -3.09
C SER A 133 12.23 -16.84 -3.94
N VAL A 134 12.45 -17.06 -5.23
CA VAL A 134 12.58 -16.02 -6.26
C VAL A 134 11.18 -15.45 -6.55
N LEU A 135 10.99 -14.16 -6.29
CA LEU A 135 9.86 -13.39 -6.85
C LEU A 135 10.26 -12.95 -8.26
N VAL A 136 9.52 -13.42 -9.27
CA VAL A 136 9.65 -12.96 -10.66
C VAL A 136 8.90 -11.64 -10.79
N SER A 137 9.66 -10.53 -10.89
CA SER A 137 9.13 -9.25 -11.36
C SER A 137 9.26 -9.22 -12.89
N GLU A 138 8.11 -9.13 -13.56
CA GLU A 138 7.99 -8.97 -14.99
C GLU A 138 8.46 -7.56 -15.38
N SER A 139 9.75 -7.45 -15.74
CA SER A 139 10.30 -6.27 -16.40
C SER A 139 11.00 -6.74 -17.67
N VAL A 140 10.48 -6.26 -18.80
CA VAL A 140 10.94 -6.59 -20.15
C VAL A 140 12.28 -5.90 -20.40
N HIS A 141 13.35 -6.51 -19.94
CA HIS A 141 14.71 -6.32 -20.44
C HIS A 141 15.38 -7.70 -20.41
N PRO A 142 15.89 -8.26 -21.54
CA PRO A 142 16.54 -9.56 -21.52
C PRO A 142 17.88 -9.45 -20.78
N TYR A 143 17.85 -9.53 -19.45
CA TYR A 143 19.06 -9.69 -18.66
C TYR A 143 19.58 -11.10 -18.94
N ARG A 144 20.71 -11.19 -19.66
CA ARG A 144 21.45 -12.46 -19.72
C ARG A 144 21.90 -12.76 -18.29
N ILE A 145 21.41 -13.84 -17.70
CA ILE A 145 21.94 -14.37 -16.45
C ILE A 145 23.41 -14.74 -16.73
N MET A 146 24.34 -13.85 -16.36
CA MET A 146 25.77 -14.11 -16.49
C MET A 146 26.22 -15.01 -15.36
N HIS A 147 26.43 -16.29 -15.66
CA HIS A 147 27.10 -17.21 -14.76
C HIS A 147 28.59 -16.87 -14.67
N SER A 148 28.94 -16.04 -13.68
CA SER A 148 30.33 -15.69 -13.40
C SER A 148 31.02 -16.76 -12.54
N CYS A 149 32.34 -16.85 -12.69
CA CYS A 149 33.18 -17.71 -11.85
C CYS A 149 33.66 -16.90 -10.64
N ALA A 150 33.55 -17.46 -9.44
CA ALA A 150 33.86 -16.78 -8.18
C ALA A 150 34.56 -17.75 -7.20
N ASN A 151 35.15 -17.20 -6.14
CA ASN A 151 35.75 -17.97 -5.05
C ASN A 151 36.82 -18.98 -5.49
N GLY A 152 37.61 -18.63 -6.51
CA GLY A 152 38.71 -19.47 -6.99
C GLY A 152 38.27 -20.71 -7.79
N LYS A 153 36.98 -20.85 -8.14
CA LYS A 153 36.44 -22.01 -8.85
C LYS A 153 35.72 -21.61 -10.14
N HIS A 154 35.91 -22.41 -11.19
CA HIS A 154 35.16 -22.26 -12.42
C HIS A 154 33.69 -22.71 -12.23
N ASN A 155 32.76 -21.92 -12.75
CA ASN A 155 31.34 -22.24 -12.78
C ASN A 155 31.05 -23.06 -14.05
N PRO A 156 30.58 -24.32 -13.95
CA PRO A 156 30.30 -25.17 -15.11
C PRO A 156 29.27 -24.58 -16.08
N ASN A 157 28.40 -23.68 -15.60
CA ASN A 157 27.38 -23.01 -16.41
C ASN A 157 27.90 -21.73 -17.09
N CYS A 158 29.18 -21.39 -16.91
CA CYS A 158 29.80 -20.23 -17.55
C CYS A 158 30.08 -20.52 -19.04
N THR A 159 29.37 -19.83 -19.93
CA THR A 159 29.54 -19.95 -21.38
C THR A 159 30.61 -19.03 -21.98
N THR A 160 31.18 -18.13 -21.17
CA THR A 160 32.11 -17.09 -21.66
C THR A 160 33.55 -17.55 -21.84
N HIS A 161 33.94 -18.63 -21.16
CA HIS A 161 35.30 -19.18 -21.22
C HIS A 161 35.30 -20.63 -20.74
N SER A 162 36.31 -21.41 -21.14
CA SER A 162 36.49 -22.80 -20.69
C SER A 162 37.18 -22.88 -19.32
N LYS A 163 37.08 -24.03 -18.64
CA LYS A 163 37.73 -24.25 -17.32
C LYS A 163 39.23 -23.92 -17.33
N LYS A 164 39.95 -24.26 -18.41
CA LYS A 164 41.40 -24.02 -18.55
C LYS A 164 41.76 -22.53 -18.59
N GLU A 165 40.85 -21.70 -19.10
CA GLU A 165 41.04 -20.27 -19.29
C GLU A 165 40.39 -19.43 -18.17
N CYS A 166 39.81 -20.10 -17.17
CA CYS A 166 39.14 -19.43 -16.07
C CYS A 166 40.15 -18.70 -15.19
N PHE A 167 40.12 -17.37 -15.19
CA PHE A 167 40.99 -16.57 -14.33
C PHE A 167 40.67 -16.68 -12.83
N ALA A 168 39.50 -17.21 -12.46
CA ALA A 168 39.21 -17.52 -11.06
C ALA A 168 40.02 -18.74 -10.60
N GLU A 169 40.09 -19.80 -11.41
CA GLU A 169 40.85 -21.03 -11.11
C GLU A 169 42.35 -20.87 -11.42
N ASN A 170 42.69 -20.09 -12.46
CA ASN A 170 44.05 -19.82 -12.91
C ASN A 170 44.38 -18.30 -12.89
N PRO A 171 44.56 -17.68 -11.71
CA PRO A 171 44.80 -16.23 -11.59
C PRO A 171 46.06 -15.74 -12.31
N HIS A 172 47.05 -16.61 -12.50
CA HIS A 172 48.32 -16.31 -13.16
C HIS A 172 48.18 -16.04 -14.66
N LEU A 173 47.10 -16.48 -15.30
CA LEU A 173 46.81 -16.23 -16.72
C LEU A 173 46.15 -14.88 -16.97
N ARG A 174 45.82 -14.13 -15.91
CA ARG A 174 45.08 -12.87 -16.02
C ARG A 174 45.93 -11.82 -16.74
N PRO A 175 45.44 -11.19 -17.83
CA PRO A 175 46.18 -10.15 -18.52
C PRO A 175 46.41 -8.97 -17.58
N ARG A 176 47.65 -8.51 -17.48
CA ARG A 176 48.01 -7.32 -16.69
C ARG A 176 47.32 -6.10 -17.30
N ARG A 177 46.51 -5.38 -16.51
CA ARG A 177 45.79 -4.18 -16.98
C ARG A 177 46.80 -3.14 -17.51
N ALA A 178 46.73 -2.81 -18.79
CA ALA A 178 47.46 -1.68 -19.34
C ALA A 178 46.80 -0.37 -18.90
N ASN A 179 47.55 0.50 -18.22
CA ASN A 179 47.06 1.83 -17.81
C ASN A 179 46.84 2.70 -19.05
N LYS A 180 45.58 2.84 -19.48
CA LYS A 180 45.20 3.74 -20.56
C LYS A 180 45.10 5.16 -19.99
N LYS A 181 46.11 6.00 -20.25
CA LYS A 181 46.09 7.44 -19.91
C LYS A 181 44.88 8.08 -20.60
N ARG A 182 43.99 8.71 -19.81
CA ARG A 182 42.87 9.50 -20.33
C ARG A 182 43.44 10.78 -20.97
N THR A 183 43.33 10.89 -22.29
CA THR A 183 43.51 12.15 -23.00
C THR A 183 42.18 12.91 -22.93
N ASN A 184 42.12 14.01 -22.14
CA ASN A 184 41.04 14.97 -22.26
C ASN A 184 41.23 15.72 -23.59
N ARG A 185 40.16 15.83 -24.38
CA ARG A 185 40.07 16.77 -25.50
C ARG A 185 39.26 17.97 -25.01
N ASP A 186 39.82 19.15 -25.28
CA ASP A 186 39.23 20.48 -25.09
C ASP A 186 38.02 20.71 -26.01
#